data_AF-A0A522QAF7-F1
#
_entry.id   AF-A0A522QAF7-F1
#
_cell.length_a   1.000
_cell.length_b   1.000
_cell.length_c   1.000
_cell.angle_alpha   90.00
_cell.angle_beta   90.00
_cell.angle_gamma   90.00
#
_symmetry.space_group_name_H-M   'P 1'
#
loop_
_entity.id
_entity.type
_entity.pdbx_description
1 polymer ?
#
loop_
_entity_poly.entity_id
_entity_poly.type
_entity_poly.pdbx_seq_one_letter_code
_entity_poly.pdbx_strand_id
1 'polypeptide(L)'
;MAASRSRCWRSHAPTPRRCRRRWRAWRELSAKRVCAAPKCMRPFAPRGVSRTRRSTRAVPWRRWSGTAPHPIPQRSLRRICACCTNGARSLCAYAAVCRVRWVMTKLWKWPVRGAPPSAGGARAASATTTTCRPPPARCCASRAKAHAGTCWGAMRERSPSGYAELHAWSNFSFLRAAAHPEELAERAAAIGLRALALTDRDGLYGTVRLCRAARAAGLQGIVGAELSLEGGNSLVLLARTRAGYANLCRAISTAQLRGSKGDARLRWEDLEGHAGDVIALSGWPPPEDAQACAARLRALFGECAYLEIQHHLRPEDATLVRRTVALARRLRMPYVATNGVRYAVREDRQLCDVLTCVREKTTLAAAGTCLEANAEAHLKDAAAMHRLFAPYPEALRATLEIAEACTFSLDRLEGQFPSFPVPETFESAQIYLRHLVFHGARERYGSPLPREVERQIDYELGIIAKFDLAGYFLVVWDIVQAAHRLDVLCQGRGSAANSAVCYCLG
;
A
#
# COMPACT_ATOMS: atom_id res chain seq x y z
N MET A 1 60.68 17.92 22.95
CA MET A 1 60.37 18.96 21.95
C MET A 1 59.02 18.61 21.33
N ALA A 2 57.88 18.88 21.99
CA ALA A 2 57.17 20.16 22.13
C ALA A 2 56.44 20.64 20.85
N ALA A 3 55.10 20.66 20.97
CA ALA A 3 54.12 21.62 20.43
C ALA A 3 53.67 21.58 18.95
N SER A 4 52.39 21.20 18.78
CA SER A 4 51.29 21.87 18.05
C SER A 4 51.60 22.95 16.99
N ARG A 5 50.88 22.91 15.85
CA ARG A 5 49.92 23.97 15.45
C ARG A 5 49.17 23.65 14.14
N SER A 6 47.85 23.84 14.25
CA SER A 6 46.79 24.00 13.26
C SER A 6 47.06 25.04 12.15
N ARG A 7 46.46 24.86 10.96
CA ARG A 7 45.99 25.97 10.10
C ARG A 7 44.90 25.57 9.07
N CYS A 8 43.72 26.18 9.29
CA CYS A 8 42.76 26.75 8.34
C CYS A 8 42.34 25.98 7.07
N TRP A 9 41.11 25.45 7.09
CA TRP A 9 40.25 25.35 5.92
C TRP A 9 39.76 26.75 5.52
N ARG A 10 40.11 27.20 4.31
CA ARG A 10 39.48 28.37 3.66
C ARG A 10 38.32 27.90 2.80
N SER A 11 37.18 28.51 3.06
CA SER A 11 35.93 28.52 2.30
C SER A 11 36.11 29.08 0.87
N HIS A 12 35.64 28.33 -0.13
CA HIS A 12 35.34 28.86 -1.46
C HIS A 12 33.90 28.49 -1.86
N ALA A 13 32.99 29.44 -1.66
CA ALA A 13 31.66 29.43 -2.26
C ALA A 13 31.78 29.87 -3.74
N PRO A 14 31.13 29.19 -4.71
CA PRO A 14 31.11 29.65 -6.08
C PRO A 14 30.08 30.78 -6.27
N THR A 15 30.49 31.83 -6.99
CA THR A 15 29.71 33.03 -7.28
C THR A 15 28.52 32.80 -8.24
N PRO A 16 27.49 33.68 -8.25
CA PRO A 16 26.16 33.41 -8.83
C PRO A 16 26.10 33.34 -10.37
N ARG A 17 27.21 33.59 -11.07
CA ARG A 17 27.24 33.66 -12.55
C ARG A 17 27.36 32.28 -13.22
N ARG A 18 27.79 31.23 -12.52
CA ARG A 18 27.93 29.87 -13.10
C ARG A 18 26.63 29.07 -13.17
N CYS A 19 25.61 29.36 -12.34
CA CYS A 19 24.33 28.65 -12.38
C CYS A 19 23.43 29.01 -13.57
N ARG A 20 23.53 30.24 -14.10
CA ARG A 20 22.70 30.67 -15.25
C ARG A 20 23.09 30.03 -16.59
N ARG A 21 24.35 29.59 -16.76
CA ARG A 21 24.80 28.90 -17.99
C ARG A 21 24.39 27.42 -18.03
N ARG A 22 24.35 26.73 -16.88
CA ARG A 22 23.91 25.33 -16.80
C ARG A 22 22.40 25.15 -17.07
N TRP A 23 21.57 26.12 -16.68
CA TRP A 23 20.13 26.07 -16.93
C TRP A 23 19.72 26.34 -18.39
N ARG A 24 20.47 27.14 -19.15
CA ARG A 24 20.22 27.32 -20.60
C ARG A 24 20.60 26.07 -21.40
N ALA A 25 21.70 25.40 -21.05
CA ALA A 25 22.11 24.14 -21.68
C ALA A 25 21.06 23.03 -21.47
N TRP A 26 20.38 23.00 -20.32
CA TRP A 26 19.33 22.01 -20.03
C TRP A 26 18.02 22.26 -20.82
N ARG A 27 17.65 23.54 -21.05
CA ARG A 27 16.52 23.90 -21.91
C ARG A 27 16.77 23.60 -23.39
N GLU A 28 17.99 23.77 -23.87
CA GLU A 28 18.36 23.44 -25.27
C GLU A 28 18.48 21.94 -25.53
N LEU A 29 18.87 21.15 -24.52
CA LEU A 29 18.91 19.67 -24.62
C LEU A 29 17.51 19.03 -24.52
N SER A 30 16.56 19.68 -23.83
CA SER A 30 15.18 19.19 -23.68
C SER A 30 14.30 19.47 -24.92
N ALA A 31 14.70 20.41 -25.78
CA ALA A 31 13.98 20.74 -27.02
C ALA A 31 14.39 19.87 -28.24
N LYS A 32 15.39 18.98 -28.11
CA LYS A 32 15.93 18.16 -29.22
C LYS A 32 15.67 16.65 -29.12
N ARG A 33 14.79 16.18 -28.22
CA ARG A 33 14.41 14.76 -28.15
C ARG A 33 12.90 14.55 -28.07
N VAL A 34 12.21 14.90 -29.14
CA VAL A 34 10.87 14.37 -29.44
C VAL A 34 10.81 14.06 -30.94
N CYS A 35 10.44 12.82 -31.26
CA CYS A 35 10.15 12.23 -32.57
C CYS A 35 11.33 11.85 -33.50
N ALA A 36 11.85 10.63 -33.30
CA ALA A 36 12.32 9.79 -34.40
C ALA A 36 11.70 8.39 -34.24
N ALA A 37 10.64 8.12 -35.02
CA ALA A 37 10.11 6.77 -35.24
C ALA A 37 10.59 6.28 -36.62
N PRO A 38 10.98 5.01 -36.79
CA PRO A 38 11.38 4.50 -38.10
C PRO A 38 10.16 4.30 -39.00
N LYS A 39 10.29 4.80 -40.23
CA LYS A 39 9.37 4.58 -41.36
C LYS A 39 9.50 3.12 -41.83
N CYS A 40 8.41 2.36 -41.80
CA CYS A 40 8.20 1.24 -42.72
C CYS A 40 6.89 1.50 -43.47
N MET A 41 7.00 1.84 -44.76
CA MET A 41 5.89 1.93 -45.70
C MET A 41 5.62 0.56 -46.32
N ARG A 42 4.34 0.17 -46.41
CA ARG A 42 3.70 -0.26 -47.67
C ARG A 42 2.24 0.22 -47.68
N PRO A 43 1.72 0.76 -48.81
CA PRO A 43 0.43 1.42 -48.84
C PRO A 43 -0.70 0.51 -49.33
N PHE A 44 -1.92 0.73 -48.84
CA PHE A 44 -3.16 0.34 -49.49
C PHE A 44 -4.01 1.60 -49.71
N ALA A 45 -4.39 1.83 -50.97
CA ALA A 45 -5.22 2.94 -51.41
C ALA A 45 -6.70 2.75 -51.01
N PRO A 46 -7.47 3.84 -50.91
CA PRO A 46 -8.57 3.95 -51.86
C PRO A 46 -8.73 5.34 -52.48
N ARG A 47 -9.45 5.32 -53.60
CA ARG A 47 -9.64 6.37 -54.60
C ARG A 47 -10.55 7.51 -54.11
N GLY A 48 -10.08 8.74 -54.27
CA GLY A 48 -10.69 9.73 -55.16
C GLY A 48 -11.90 10.58 -54.70
N VAL A 49 -11.78 11.88 -55.01
CA VAL A 49 -12.83 12.91 -55.17
C VAL A 49 -13.25 13.61 -53.85
N SER A 50 -13.19 14.93 -53.64
CA SER A 50 -12.94 16.12 -54.49
C SER A 50 -12.43 17.29 -53.62
N ARG A 51 -11.59 18.14 -54.23
CA ARG A 51 -11.14 19.45 -53.72
C ARG A 51 -12.30 20.44 -53.57
N THR A 52 -12.27 21.26 -52.53
CA THR A 52 -12.53 22.72 -52.63
C THR A 52 -11.68 23.49 -51.61
N ARG A 53 -11.13 24.62 -52.08
CA ARG A 53 -10.25 25.56 -51.38
C ARG A 53 -11.08 26.57 -50.58
N ARG A 54 -10.61 27.05 -49.41
CA ARG A 54 -10.09 28.42 -49.17
C ARG A 54 -10.14 28.86 -47.69
N SER A 55 -9.11 29.66 -47.40
CA SER A 55 -8.99 30.79 -46.47
C SER A 55 -9.07 30.59 -44.95
N THR A 56 -7.88 30.73 -44.37
CA THR A 56 -7.55 31.58 -43.22
C THR A 56 -8.59 32.63 -42.81
N ARG A 57 -8.95 32.64 -41.51
CA ARG A 57 -8.92 33.84 -40.65
C ARG A 57 -9.15 33.47 -39.17
N ALA A 58 -8.26 33.97 -38.33
CA ALA A 58 -8.38 33.99 -36.88
C ALA A 58 -9.35 35.09 -36.44
N VAL A 59 -10.20 34.82 -35.44
CA VAL A 59 -10.91 35.83 -34.63
C VAL A 59 -11.05 35.27 -33.18
N PRO A 60 -10.93 36.11 -32.14
CA PRO A 60 -10.56 35.70 -30.79
C PRO A 60 -11.72 35.50 -29.81
N TRP A 61 -11.35 34.84 -28.70
CA TRP A 61 -11.97 34.73 -27.38
C TRP A 61 -13.07 35.73 -27.03
N ARG A 62 -14.27 35.21 -26.73
CA ARG A 62 -15.31 35.91 -25.97
C ARG A 62 -15.56 35.25 -24.62
N ARG A 63 -15.62 36.11 -23.60
CA ARG A 63 -16.03 35.86 -22.21
C ARG A 63 -17.35 35.12 -22.13
N TRP A 64 -17.43 34.12 -21.25
CA TRP A 64 -18.67 33.54 -20.75
C TRP A 64 -19.00 34.15 -19.37
N SER A 65 -20.13 34.84 -19.30
CA SER A 65 -20.81 35.24 -18.07
C SER A 65 -21.94 34.23 -17.78
N GLY A 66 -22.01 33.76 -16.54
CA GLY A 66 -22.91 32.70 -16.12
C GLY A 66 -24.39 33.09 -16.01
N THR A 67 -25.24 32.07 -16.05
CA THR A 67 -26.60 32.05 -15.48
C THR A 67 -26.96 30.62 -15.08
N ALA A 68 -27.74 30.50 -14.01
CA ALA A 68 -28.07 29.30 -13.23
C ALA A 68 -29.16 28.41 -13.90
N PRO A 69 -29.40 27.18 -13.41
CA PRO A 69 -30.16 26.14 -14.13
C PRO A 69 -31.67 26.11 -13.83
N HIS A 70 -32.45 25.70 -14.83
CA HIS A 70 -33.89 25.40 -14.73
C HIS A 70 -34.16 23.95 -14.25
N PRO A 71 -35.25 23.68 -13.49
CA PRO A 71 -35.61 22.34 -13.01
C PRO A 71 -36.53 21.58 -13.98
N ILE A 72 -36.38 20.25 -14.03
CA ILE A 72 -37.22 19.31 -14.80
C ILE A 72 -38.20 18.61 -13.84
N PRO A 73 -39.51 18.49 -14.16
CA PRO A 73 -40.53 17.95 -13.24
C PRO A 73 -40.72 16.42 -13.33
N GLN A 74 -41.19 15.84 -12.21
CA GLN A 74 -41.63 14.45 -12.05
C GLN A 74 -43.10 14.25 -12.46
N ARG A 75 -43.40 13.14 -13.14
CA ARG A 75 -44.64 12.31 -13.17
C ARG A 75 -44.40 11.23 -14.26
N SER A 76 -44.79 9.96 -14.16
CA SER A 76 -45.92 9.32 -13.48
C SER A 76 -45.70 7.80 -13.41
N LEU A 77 -46.03 7.20 -12.26
CA LEU A 77 -46.27 5.78 -12.06
C LEU A 77 -47.71 5.41 -12.46
N ARG A 78 -47.88 4.27 -13.16
CA ARG A 78 -48.95 3.23 -13.04
C ARG A 78 -49.60 2.78 -14.36
N ARG A 79 -49.86 1.45 -14.36
CA ARG A 79 -50.63 0.57 -15.28
C ARG A 79 -49.77 0.02 -16.43
N ILE A 80 -49.65 -1.30 -16.65
CA ILE A 80 -50.69 -2.34 -16.67
C ILE A 80 -50.16 -3.69 -16.12
N CYS A 81 -51.08 -4.48 -15.55
CA CYS A 81 -50.90 -5.78 -14.94
C CYS A 81 -51.27 -6.92 -15.91
N ALA A 82 -50.55 -8.05 -15.81
CA ALA A 82 -50.94 -9.44 -16.07
C ALA A 82 -51.44 -9.89 -17.46
N CYS A 83 -50.70 -10.84 -18.09
CA CYS A 83 -51.16 -12.22 -18.37
C CYS A 83 -50.05 -13.07 -19.02
N CYS A 84 -50.17 -14.40 -18.84
CA CYS A 84 -49.48 -15.51 -19.51
C CYS A 84 -48.23 -16.13 -18.83
N THR A 85 -48.54 -17.13 -18.02
CA THR A 85 -47.81 -18.37 -17.73
C THR A 85 -47.25 -19.08 -18.98
N ASN A 86 -45.94 -19.35 -19.04
CA ASN A 86 -45.38 -20.71 -19.16
C ASN A 86 -43.85 -20.71 -19.37
N GLY A 87 -43.24 -21.85 -19.00
CA GLY A 87 -41.82 -22.11 -18.82
C GLY A 87 -40.85 -21.71 -19.93
N ALA A 88 -39.68 -21.24 -19.50
CA ALA A 88 -38.37 -21.75 -19.89
C ALA A 88 -37.30 -21.07 -19.01
N ARG A 89 -36.58 -21.86 -18.21
CA ARG A 89 -35.41 -21.40 -17.48
C ARG A 89 -34.21 -21.39 -18.43
N SER A 90 -33.80 -20.21 -18.88
CA SER A 90 -32.41 -19.94 -19.27
C SER A 90 -32.16 -18.43 -19.38
N LEU A 91 -31.03 -18.03 -18.79
CA LEU A 91 -30.24 -16.81 -19.08
C LEU A 91 -30.85 -15.45 -18.72
N CYS A 92 -30.38 -14.87 -17.62
CA CYS A 92 -29.74 -13.55 -17.69
C CYS A 92 -28.89 -13.28 -16.45
N ALA A 93 -27.56 -13.36 -16.64
CA ALA A 93 -26.60 -12.69 -15.80
C ALA A 93 -26.79 -11.18 -15.97
N TYR A 94 -27.29 -10.47 -14.95
CA TYR A 94 -27.09 -9.03 -14.70
C TYR A 94 -27.89 -8.57 -13.46
N ALA A 95 -27.58 -9.08 -12.27
CA ALA A 95 -28.12 -8.53 -11.01
C ALA A 95 -27.36 -9.04 -9.77
N ALA A 96 -26.12 -8.59 -9.58
CA ALA A 96 -25.43 -8.74 -8.29
C ALA A 96 -24.46 -7.58 -7.99
N VAL A 97 -24.79 -6.37 -8.45
CA VAL A 97 -24.10 -5.13 -8.09
C VAL A 97 -25.14 -4.18 -7.51
N CYS A 98 -25.57 -4.39 -6.26
CA CYS A 98 -26.33 -3.41 -5.45
C CYS A 98 -26.59 -3.87 -4.00
N ARG A 99 -25.57 -4.38 -3.30
CA ARG A 99 -25.66 -4.61 -1.83
C ARG A 99 -24.35 -4.28 -1.10
N VAL A 100 -23.89 -3.03 -1.15
CA VAL A 100 -23.24 -2.33 -0.02
C VAL A 100 -23.37 -0.82 -0.27
N ARG A 101 -24.55 -0.26 -0.01
CA ARG A 101 -24.74 1.20 0.06
C ARG A 101 -25.70 1.50 1.19
N TRP A 102 -25.30 1.21 2.42
CA TRP A 102 -25.96 1.70 3.64
C TRP A 102 -25.15 1.35 4.90
N VAL A 103 -23.99 1.98 5.11
CA VAL A 103 -23.37 2.36 6.40
C VAL A 103 -22.29 3.40 6.05
N MET A 104 -22.13 4.46 6.85
CA MET A 104 -21.23 5.63 6.67
C MET A 104 -21.86 6.87 6.02
N THR A 105 -22.95 7.34 6.61
CA THR A 105 -23.29 8.77 6.61
C THR A 105 -23.78 9.15 8.00
N LYS A 106 -22.85 9.31 8.94
CA LYS A 106 -23.00 10.06 10.19
C LYS A 106 -21.73 9.86 11.00
N LEU A 107 -20.85 10.85 10.93
CA LEU A 107 -19.87 11.27 11.94
C LEU A 107 -19.18 12.49 11.29
N TRP A 108 -18.79 13.46 12.10
CA TRP A 108 -18.50 14.87 11.73
C TRP A 108 -19.71 15.80 11.82
N LYS A 109 -20.27 15.90 13.03
CA LYS A 109 -20.86 17.15 13.54
C LYS A 109 -20.12 17.54 14.81
N TRP A 110 -19.48 18.69 14.77
CA TRP A 110 -18.93 19.39 15.93
C TRP A 110 -20.11 19.96 16.74
N PRO A 111 -20.21 19.74 18.06
CA PRO A 111 -21.22 20.44 18.85
C PRO A 111 -20.70 21.79 19.33
N VAL A 112 -21.40 22.85 18.92
CA VAL A 112 -21.37 24.18 19.52
C VAL A 112 -22.04 24.09 20.91
N ARG A 113 -21.38 24.63 21.94
CA ARG A 113 -21.89 24.68 23.32
C ARG A 113 -23.02 25.71 23.44
N GLY A 114 -24.14 25.32 24.05
CA GLY A 114 -25.19 26.19 24.57
C GLY A 114 -25.45 25.88 26.05
N ALA A 115 -25.74 26.92 26.82
CA ALA A 115 -25.82 27.01 28.29
C ALA A 115 -26.97 26.19 28.94
N PRO A 116 -27.01 26.04 30.29
CA PRO A 116 -27.81 25.02 30.98
C PRO A 116 -29.20 25.52 31.40
N PRO A 117 -30.12 24.61 31.77
CA PRO A 117 -31.17 24.94 32.71
C PRO A 117 -31.04 24.21 34.04
N SER A 118 -31.77 24.79 34.99
CA SER A 118 -31.77 24.73 36.44
C SER A 118 -32.24 23.43 37.10
N ALA A 119 -31.91 23.38 38.39
CA ALA A 119 -32.31 22.45 39.43
C ALA A 119 -33.82 22.16 39.54
N GLY A 120 -34.12 20.96 40.04
CA GLY A 120 -35.41 20.55 40.58
C GLY A 120 -35.28 19.15 41.16
N GLY A 121 -35.15 19.06 42.49
CA GLY A 121 -35.08 17.79 43.20
C GLY A 121 -36.45 17.20 43.53
N ALA A 122 -36.49 15.89 43.83
CA ALA A 122 -37.16 15.33 45.02
C ALA A 122 -37.18 13.78 44.98
N ARG A 123 -36.67 13.21 46.09
CA ARG A 123 -37.22 12.10 46.92
C ARG A 123 -37.46 10.70 46.31
N ALA A 124 -36.58 9.80 46.73
CA ALA A 124 -36.84 8.59 47.55
C ALA A 124 -38.18 7.83 47.42
N ALA A 125 -38.07 6.54 47.09
CA ALA A 125 -38.82 5.46 47.74
C ALA A 125 -38.05 4.13 47.65
N SER A 126 -38.09 3.39 48.75
CA SER A 126 -37.35 2.18 49.11
C SER A 126 -38.13 0.89 48.87
N ALA A 127 -37.40 -0.24 49.04
CA ALA A 127 -37.85 -1.61 49.34
C ALA A 127 -38.09 -2.52 48.10
N THR A 128 -37.72 -3.81 48.04
CA THR A 128 -37.05 -4.73 48.98
C THR A 128 -36.52 -5.94 48.18
N THR A 129 -35.39 -6.48 48.62
CA THR A 129 -34.94 -7.91 48.64
C THR A 129 -35.29 -8.87 47.48
N THR A 130 -34.27 -9.51 46.90
CA THR A 130 -33.95 -10.94 47.15
C THR A 130 -32.55 -11.26 46.63
N THR A 131 -31.84 -12.01 47.46
CA THR A 131 -30.43 -12.39 47.44
C THR A 131 -30.19 -13.68 46.62
N CYS A 132 -29.00 -13.80 46.02
CA CYS A 132 -28.25 -15.07 45.92
C CYS A 132 -26.78 -14.77 45.60
N ARG A 133 -25.88 -15.40 46.37
CA ARG A 133 -24.43 -15.15 46.47
C ARG A 133 -23.69 -16.46 46.17
N PRO A 134 -22.52 -16.43 45.50
CA PRO A 134 -21.47 -17.44 45.73
C PRO A 134 -20.23 -16.82 46.41
N PRO A 135 -19.31 -17.66 46.94
CA PRO A 135 -18.41 -17.32 48.06
C PRO A 135 -17.05 -16.69 47.64
N PRO A 136 -16.23 -16.22 48.62
CA PRO A 136 -15.18 -15.23 48.40
C PRO A 136 -13.76 -15.81 48.43
N ALA A 137 -12.81 -15.15 47.74
CA ALA A 137 -11.43 -15.06 48.22
C ALA A 137 -10.61 -13.93 47.55
N ARG A 138 -10.29 -12.93 48.39
CA ARG A 138 -9.01 -12.20 48.51
C ARG A 138 -8.60 -11.19 47.43
N CYS A 139 -8.82 -9.92 47.79
CA CYS A 139 -8.01 -8.79 47.38
C CYS A 139 -6.57 -8.91 47.92
N CYS A 140 -5.58 -8.74 47.04
CA CYS A 140 -4.37 -8.00 47.35
C CYS A 140 -4.17 -7.00 46.20
N ALA A 141 -4.36 -5.72 46.52
CA ALA A 141 -4.01 -4.62 45.64
C ALA A 141 -2.52 -4.33 45.77
N SER A 142 -1.79 -4.32 44.66
CA SER A 142 -0.61 -3.48 44.50
C SER A 142 -0.65 -2.85 43.12
N ARG A 143 -0.61 -1.51 43.11
CA ARG A 143 -0.61 -0.67 41.91
C ARG A 143 0.76 -0.78 41.24
N ALA A 144 0.79 -1.22 40.00
CA ALA A 144 1.86 -0.92 39.06
C ALA A 144 1.24 -0.51 37.71
N LYS A 145 1.57 0.69 37.25
CA LYS A 145 1.14 1.24 35.96
C LYS A 145 1.72 0.38 34.84
N ALA A 146 0.88 -0.45 34.21
CA ALA A 146 1.23 -1.17 32.99
C ALA A 146 0.88 -0.31 31.77
N HIS A 147 1.90 -0.06 30.95
CA HIS A 147 1.75 0.52 29.61
C HIS A 147 0.85 -0.36 28.75
N ALA A 148 0.02 0.29 27.91
CA ALA A 148 -0.87 -0.36 26.96
C ALA A 148 -0.07 -1.08 25.85
N GLY A 149 0.40 -2.29 26.15
CA GLY A 149 0.74 -3.30 25.16
C GLY A 149 -0.54 -4.04 24.77
N THR A 150 -0.85 -4.05 23.47
CA THR A 150 -1.96 -4.79 22.88
C THR A 150 -1.76 -6.29 23.08
N CYS A 151 -2.33 -6.84 24.15
CA CYS A 151 -2.40 -8.28 24.40
C CYS A 151 -3.34 -8.93 23.37
N TRP A 152 -2.78 -9.52 22.31
CA TRP A 152 -3.46 -10.52 21.49
C TRP A 152 -3.58 -11.81 22.31
N GLY A 153 -4.65 -11.91 23.09
CA GLY A 153 -4.83 -13.04 24.01
C GLY A 153 -6.29 -13.29 24.34
N ALA A 154 -7.06 -13.77 23.37
CA ALA A 154 -8.31 -14.49 23.63
C ALA A 154 -8.34 -15.72 22.72
N MET A 155 -8.05 -16.87 23.34
CA MET A 155 -8.02 -18.20 22.74
C MET A 155 -9.41 -18.57 22.22
N ARG A 156 -9.56 -18.69 20.89
CA ARG A 156 -10.37 -19.78 20.34
C ARG A 156 -9.54 -21.05 20.47
N GLU A 157 -10.13 -22.16 20.89
CA GLU A 157 -9.49 -23.47 20.87
C GLU A 157 -8.94 -23.72 19.46
N ARG A 158 -7.61 -23.68 19.35
CA ARG A 158 -6.87 -23.72 18.09
C ARG A 158 -6.50 -25.17 17.82
N SER A 159 -7.00 -25.73 16.72
CA SER A 159 -6.64 -27.07 16.28
C SER A 159 -5.10 -27.22 16.19
N PRO A 160 -4.52 -28.35 16.64
CA PRO A 160 -3.07 -28.60 16.63
C PRO A 160 -2.44 -28.67 15.22
N SER A 161 -3.25 -28.61 14.16
CA SER A 161 -2.87 -28.64 12.75
C SER A 161 -3.09 -27.27 12.08
N GLY A 162 -2.29 -26.28 12.47
CA GLY A 162 -2.36 -24.93 11.88
C GLY A 162 -1.65 -24.84 10.52
N TYR A 163 -2.05 -23.87 9.70
CA TYR A 163 -1.35 -23.53 8.46
C TYR A 163 -1.27 -22.02 8.28
N ALA A 164 -0.15 -21.52 7.76
CA ALA A 164 0.01 -20.15 7.30
C ALA A 164 0.39 -20.16 5.83
N GLU A 165 -0.30 -19.37 5.01
CA GLU A 165 0.07 -19.23 3.60
C GLU A 165 1.14 -18.14 3.48
N LEU A 166 2.27 -18.49 2.86
CA LEU A 166 3.45 -17.63 2.77
C LEU A 166 3.74 -17.14 1.35
N HIS A 167 2.98 -17.61 0.35
CA HIS A 167 3.10 -17.18 -1.03
C HIS A 167 1.71 -16.94 -1.62
N ALA A 168 1.31 -15.68 -1.70
CA ALA A 168 0.04 -15.28 -2.29
C ALA A 168 0.16 -13.98 -3.09
N TRP A 169 -0.44 -13.97 -4.27
CA TRP A 169 -0.59 -12.80 -5.12
C TRP A 169 -1.99 -12.22 -4.99
N SER A 170 -2.06 -10.89 -4.95
CA SER A 170 -3.30 -10.17 -5.17
C SER A 170 -3.37 -9.68 -6.62
N ASN A 171 -4.49 -9.06 -6.99
CA ASN A 171 -4.67 -8.40 -8.28
C ASN A 171 -3.68 -7.26 -8.57
N PHE A 172 -2.86 -6.85 -7.59
CA PHE A 172 -1.73 -5.98 -7.81
C PHE A 172 -0.53 -6.68 -8.48
N SER A 173 -0.43 -8.02 -8.42
CA SER A 173 0.32 -8.82 -9.39
C SER A 173 -0.41 -8.76 -10.72
N PHE A 174 -0.19 -7.65 -11.43
CA PHE A 174 -1.08 -7.18 -12.49
C PHE A 174 -1.31 -8.23 -13.58
N LEU A 175 -2.60 -8.56 -13.81
CA LEU A 175 -3.05 -9.58 -14.78
C LEU A 175 -2.47 -10.99 -14.54
N ARG A 176 -2.05 -11.31 -13.31
CA ARG A 176 -1.55 -12.63 -12.91
C ARG A 176 -2.35 -13.27 -11.78
N ALA A 177 -3.04 -12.46 -10.99
CA ALA A 177 -3.91 -12.90 -9.91
C ALA A 177 -5.21 -12.08 -9.93
N ALA A 178 -6.27 -12.65 -9.37
CA ALA A 178 -7.63 -12.11 -9.48
C ALA A 178 -8.14 -11.47 -8.18
N ALA A 179 -7.72 -12.00 -7.03
CA ALA A 179 -8.30 -11.58 -5.75
C ALA A 179 -7.76 -10.24 -5.24
N HIS A 180 -8.64 -9.44 -4.66
CA HIS A 180 -8.23 -8.25 -3.93
C HIS A 180 -7.54 -8.63 -2.60
N PRO A 181 -6.62 -7.80 -2.07
CA PRO A 181 -6.00 -8.05 -0.77
C PRO A 181 -7.02 -8.22 0.37
N GLU A 182 -8.13 -7.48 0.34
CA GLU A 182 -9.21 -7.60 1.32
C GLU A 182 -9.90 -8.97 1.26
N GLU A 183 -10.24 -9.44 0.06
CA GLU A 183 -10.88 -10.74 -0.15
C GLU A 183 -10.00 -11.89 0.31
N LEU A 184 -8.68 -11.82 0.04
CA LEU A 184 -7.71 -12.80 0.52
C LEU A 184 -7.66 -12.83 2.05
N ALA A 185 -7.62 -11.66 2.70
CA ALA A 185 -7.57 -11.58 4.16
C ALA A 185 -8.86 -12.11 4.82
N GLU A 186 -10.03 -11.73 4.30
CA GLU A 186 -11.32 -12.20 4.78
C GLU A 186 -11.46 -13.71 4.62
N ARG A 187 -11.09 -14.25 3.44
CA ARG A 187 -11.14 -15.69 3.18
C ARG A 187 -10.18 -16.47 4.06
N ALA A 188 -8.93 -16.00 4.20
CA ALA A 188 -7.92 -16.64 5.03
C ALA A 188 -8.37 -16.72 6.50
N ALA A 189 -8.98 -15.65 7.04
CA ALA A 189 -9.56 -15.66 8.37
C ALA A 189 -10.75 -16.63 8.47
N ALA A 190 -11.64 -16.64 7.48
CA ALA A 190 -12.82 -17.51 7.47
C ALA A 190 -12.49 -19.01 7.46
N ILE A 191 -11.40 -19.41 6.79
CA ILE A 191 -10.92 -20.81 6.77
C ILE A 191 -9.93 -21.15 7.89
N GLY A 192 -9.68 -20.21 8.80
CA GLY A 192 -8.87 -20.44 10.00
C GLY A 192 -7.36 -20.50 9.76
N LEU A 193 -6.84 -19.82 8.73
CA LEU A 193 -5.38 -19.67 8.56
C LEU A 193 -4.77 -18.90 9.73
N ARG A 194 -3.53 -19.21 10.06
CA ARG A 194 -2.79 -18.55 11.16
C ARG A 194 -2.21 -17.22 10.74
N ALA A 195 -1.69 -17.16 9.53
CA ALA A 195 -1.20 -15.95 8.91
C ALA A 195 -1.36 -16.06 7.39
N LEU A 196 -1.29 -14.91 6.73
CA LEU A 196 -1.25 -14.79 5.29
C LEU A 196 -0.17 -13.78 4.91
N ALA A 197 0.84 -14.22 4.16
CA ALA A 197 1.77 -13.31 3.49
C ALA A 197 1.20 -12.89 2.14
N LEU A 198 1.25 -11.59 1.86
CA LEU A 198 1.06 -11.09 0.51
C LEU A 198 2.42 -10.85 -0.10
N THR A 199 2.67 -11.51 -1.23
CA THR A 199 3.93 -11.53 -1.96
C THR A 199 3.70 -11.13 -3.40
N ASP A 200 3.11 -9.95 -3.60
CA ASP A 200 2.85 -9.40 -4.94
C ASP A 200 4.16 -9.35 -5.76
N ARG A 201 4.02 -9.47 -7.09
CA ARG A 201 5.16 -9.52 -7.98
C ARG A 201 5.86 -8.15 -8.06
N ASP A 202 7.16 -8.16 -7.80
CA ASP A 202 8.10 -7.04 -7.94
C ASP A 202 7.72 -5.79 -7.13
N GLY A 203 6.90 -5.91 -6.08
CA GLY A 203 6.46 -4.77 -5.29
C GLY A 203 5.59 -5.10 -4.07
N LEU A 204 5.21 -4.05 -3.34
CA LEU A 204 4.41 -4.10 -2.10
C LEU A 204 3.07 -3.39 -2.27
N TYR A 205 2.51 -3.45 -3.47
CA TYR A 205 1.39 -2.58 -3.87
C TYR A 205 0.11 -2.88 -3.08
N GLY A 206 -0.21 -4.15 -2.84
CA GLY A 206 -1.39 -4.57 -2.08
C GLY A 206 -1.18 -4.67 -0.58
N THR A 207 0.06 -4.55 -0.09
CA THR A 207 0.43 -4.89 1.30
C THR A 207 -0.33 -4.06 2.34
N VAL A 208 -0.47 -2.74 2.16
CA VAL A 208 -1.19 -1.88 3.11
C VAL A 208 -2.66 -2.28 3.23
N ARG A 209 -3.28 -2.66 2.10
CA ARG A 209 -4.68 -3.11 2.04
C ARG A 209 -4.84 -4.46 2.76
N LEU A 210 -3.94 -5.42 2.48
CA LEU A 210 -3.92 -6.70 3.17
C LEU A 210 -3.78 -6.52 4.69
N CYS A 211 -2.75 -5.80 5.16
CA CYS A 211 -2.48 -5.68 6.59
C CYS A 211 -3.64 -5.03 7.34
N ARG A 212 -4.31 -4.04 6.74
CA ARG A 212 -5.52 -3.42 7.31
C ARG A 212 -6.68 -4.40 7.40
N ALA A 213 -6.97 -5.13 6.32
CA ALA A 213 -8.06 -6.11 6.28
C ALA A 213 -7.80 -7.30 7.19
N ALA A 214 -6.59 -7.85 7.18
CA ALA A 214 -6.16 -8.94 8.04
C ALA A 214 -6.33 -8.57 9.52
N ARG A 215 -5.93 -7.36 9.91
CA ARG A 215 -6.15 -6.86 11.27
C ARG A 215 -7.63 -6.79 11.64
N ALA A 216 -8.47 -6.25 10.75
CA ALA A 216 -9.91 -6.18 10.99
C ALA A 216 -10.54 -7.57 11.15
N ALA A 217 -9.99 -8.58 10.47
CA ALA A 217 -10.42 -9.97 10.54
C ALA A 217 -9.74 -10.80 11.65
N GLY A 218 -8.83 -10.22 12.44
CA GLY A 218 -8.08 -10.95 13.48
C GLY A 218 -7.02 -11.92 12.95
N LEU A 219 -6.57 -11.73 11.71
CA LEU A 219 -5.54 -12.50 11.01
C LEU A 219 -4.19 -11.76 11.05
N GLN A 220 -3.08 -12.49 11.16
CA GLN A 220 -1.75 -11.91 10.97
C GLN A 220 -1.45 -11.75 9.47
N GLY A 221 -1.30 -10.50 9.01
CA GLY A 221 -0.82 -10.18 7.66
C GLY A 221 0.70 -10.04 7.64
N ILE A 222 1.38 -10.84 6.82
CA ILE A 222 2.84 -10.81 6.65
C ILE A 222 3.19 -10.01 5.39
N VAL A 223 4.21 -9.16 5.50
CA VAL A 223 4.69 -8.33 4.40
C VAL A 223 5.78 -9.08 3.64
N GLY A 224 5.57 -9.30 2.34
CA GLY A 224 6.56 -9.87 1.46
C GLY A 224 6.39 -9.43 0.01
N ALA A 225 7.29 -9.90 -0.86
CA ALA A 225 7.20 -9.71 -2.30
C ALA A 225 7.85 -10.89 -3.00
N GLU A 226 7.35 -11.24 -4.18
CA GLU A 226 8.06 -12.13 -5.09
C GLU A 226 8.84 -11.29 -6.11
N LEU A 227 10.16 -11.42 -6.11
CA LEU A 227 11.04 -10.60 -6.93
C LEU A 227 11.59 -11.42 -8.10
N SER A 228 11.43 -10.89 -9.31
CA SER A 228 11.94 -11.46 -10.55
C SER A 228 13.46 -11.32 -10.64
N LEU A 229 14.17 -12.45 -10.71
CA LEU A 229 15.61 -12.50 -10.91
C LEU A 229 15.97 -12.38 -12.40
N GLU A 230 17.11 -11.74 -12.69
CA GLU A 230 17.76 -11.88 -13.98
C GLU A 230 18.06 -13.37 -14.23
N GLY A 231 17.64 -13.88 -15.40
CA GLY A 231 17.69 -15.30 -15.74
C GLY A 231 16.33 -16.03 -15.65
N GLY A 232 15.26 -15.33 -15.25
CA GLY A 232 13.87 -15.80 -15.44
C GLY A 232 13.23 -16.51 -14.24
N ASN A 233 13.98 -16.70 -13.16
CA ASN A 233 13.46 -17.24 -11.90
C ASN A 233 12.93 -16.13 -11.00
N SER A 234 12.36 -16.48 -9.85
CA SER A 234 11.93 -15.52 -8.84
C SER A 234 12.29 -15.99 -7.43
N LEU A 235 12.31 -15.05 -6.49
CA LEU A 235 12.52 -15.30 -5.07
C LEU A 235 11.38 -14.69 -4.28
N VAL A 236 10.86 -15.42 -3.30
CA VAL A 236 9.88 -14.88 -2.36
C VAL A 236 10.62 -14.38 -1.13
N LEU A 237 10.50 -13.09 -0.83
CA LEU A 237 11.16 -12.45 0.31
C LEU A 237 10.11 -11.95 1.29
N LEU A 238 10.24 -12.33 2.57
CA LEU A 238 9.34 -11.94 3.66
C LEU A 238 10.08 -11.08 4.68
N ALA A 239 9.49 -9.95 5.05
CA ALA A 239 10.05 -9.04 6.04
C ALA A 239 9.84 -9.59 7.47
N ARG A 240 10.94 -9.95 8.15
CA ARG A 240 10.87 -10.44 9.54
C ARG A 240 10.71 -9.30 10.54
N THR A 241 11.47 -8.22 10.33
CA THR A 241 11.53 -7.04 11.22
C THR A 241 11.40 -5.74 10.41
N ARG A 242 11.41 -4.58 11.10
CA ARG A 242 11.48 -3.27 10.42
C ARG A 242 12.75 -3.11 9.58
N ALA A 243 13.88 -3.67 10.01
CA ALA A 243 15.11 -3.66 9.23
C ALA A 243 14.97 -4.54 7.98
N GLY A 244 14.37 -5.73 8.13
CA GLY A 244 14.01 -6.61 7.01
C GLY A 244 13.10 -5.94 5.99
N TYR A 245 12.08 -5.20 6.46
CA TYR A 245 11.21 -4.41 5.57
C TYR A 245 11.98 -3.35 4.79
N ALA A 246 12.90 -2.62 5.44
CA ALA A 246 13.74 -1.63 4.77
C ALA A 246 14.66 -2.26 3.72
N ASN A 247 15.24 -3.43 4.03
CA ASN A 247 16.04 -4.21 3.10
C ASN A 247 15.23 -4.69 1.89
N LEU A 248 14.04 -5.24 2.12
CA LEU A 248 13.10 -5.64 1.08
C LEU A 248 12.72 -4.46 0.17
N CYS A 249 12.39 -3.30 0.74
CA CYS A 249 12.08 -2.09 -0.02
C CYS A 249 13.26 -1.64 -0.90
N ARG A 250 14.50 -1.75 -0.38
CA ARG A 250 15.70 -1.42 -1.15
C ARG A 250 15.90 -2.40 -2.31
N ALA A 251 15.77 -3.70 -2.09
CA ALA A 251 15.87 -4.72 -3.15
C ALA A 251 14.84 -4.47 -4.27
N ILE A 252 13.57 -4.22 -3.91
CA ILE A 252 12.52 -3.86 -4.87
C ILE A 252 12.89 -2.59 -5.65
N SER A 253 13.30 -1.54 -4.95
CA SER A 253 13.61 -0.25 -5.58
C SER A 253 14.78 -0.38 -6.55
N THR A 254 15.83 -1.11 -6.18
CA THR A 254 16.98 -1.40 -7.03
C THR A 254 16.56 -2.16 -8.29
N ALA A 255 15.76 -3.23 -8.14
CA ALA A 255 15.28 -4.03 -9.27
C ALA A 255 14.38 -3.22 -10.23
N GLN A 256 13.49 -2.39 -9.69
CA GLN A 256 12.58 -1.54 -10.46
C GLN A 256 13.30 -0.40 -11.18
N LEU A 257 14.29 0.24 -10.54
CA LEU A 257 15.07 1.33 -11.15
C LEU A 257 15.99 0.83 -12.27
N ARG A 258 16.45 -0.42 -12.18
CA ARG A 258 17.20 -1.08 -13.27
C ARG A 258 16.31 -1.49 -14.43
N GLY A 259 15.10 -1.94 -14.11
CA GLY A 259 14.13 -2.46 -15.06
C GLY A 259 13.38 -1.42 -15.87
N SER A 260 12.46 -1.90 -16.71
CA SER A 260 11.42 -1.07 -17.32
C SER A 260 10.07 -1.37 -16.66
N LYS A 261 9.02 -0.62 -17.02
CA LYS A 261 7.69 -0.84 -16.42
C LYS A 261 7.22 -2.28 -16.65
N GLY A 262 7.06 -3.03 -15.55
CA GLY A 262 6.61 -4.42 -15.57
C GLY A 262 7.72 -5.45 -15.84
N ASP A 263 8.98 -5.02 -15.85
CA ASP A 263 10.18 -5.85 -16.08
C ASP A 263 11.26 -5.46 -15.05
N ALA A 264 10.96 -5.68 -13.77
CA ALA A 264 11.94 -5.49 -12.70
C ALA A 264 13.01 -6.58 -12.79
N ARG A 265 14.27 -6.20 -12.56
CA ARG A 265 15.42 -7.09 -12.76
C ARG A 265 16.28 -7.12 -11.51
N LEU A 266 16.01 -8.06 -10.62
CA LEU A 266 16.82 -8.28 -9.43
C LEU A 266 18.05 -9.12 -9.79
N ARG A 267 19.21 -8.73 -9.28
CA ARG A 267 20.42 -9.55 -9.34
C ARG A 267 20.76 -10.09 -7.97
N TRP A 268 21.53 -11.17 -7.92
CA TRP A 268 21.96 -11.75 -6.65
C TRP A 268 22.83 -10.78 -5.85
N GLU A 269 23.65 -9.99 -6.54
CA GLU A 269 24.56 -9.00 -5.96
C GLU A 269 23.79 -7.85 -5.28
N ASP A 270 22.53 -7.59 -5.68
CA ASP A 270 21.70 -6.55 -5.04
C ASP A 270 21.24 -6.93 -3.64
N LEU A 271 21.29 -8.23 -3.31
CA LEU A 271 20.90 -8.76 -2.02
C LEU A 271 22.08 -8.81 -1.03
N GLU A 272 23.31 -8.62 -1.52
CA GLU A 272 24.51 -8.56 -0.68
C GLU A 272 24.41 -7.38 0.29
N GLY A 273 24.59 -7.64 1.58
CA GLY A 273 24.43 -6.63 2.64
C GLY A 273 22.97 -6.23 2.94
N HIS A 274 21.99 -6.78 2.23
CA HIS A 274 20.55 -6.53 2.41
C HIS A 274 19.74 -7.79 2.70
N ALA A 275 20.39 -8.93 2.99
CA ALA A 275 19.71 -10.17 3.36
C ALA A 275 19.29 -10.24 4.84
N GLY A 276 19.81 -9.36 5.70
CA GLY A 276 19.51 -9.36 7.13
C GLY A 276 18.03 -9.14 7.44
N ASP A 277 17.49 -9.90 8.40
CA ASP A 277 16.07 -9.84 8.81
C ASP A 277 15.04 -10.10 7.70
N VAL A 278 15.46 -10.77 6.63
CA VAL A 278 14.57 -11.22 5.54
C VAL A 278 14.57 -12.75 5.50
N ILE A 279 13.39 -13.34 5.39
CA ILE A 279 13.24 -14.77 5.12
C ILE A 279 13.09 -14.94 3.60
N ALA A 280 13.85 -15.84 3.01
CA ALA A 280 13.88 -16.08 1.58
C ALA A 280 13.40 -17.49 1.25
N LEU A 281 12.41 -17.58 0.35
CA LEU A 281 11.96 -18.82 -0.24
C LEU A 281 12.46 -18.89 -1.68
N SER A 282 12.82 -20.09 -2.14
CA SER A 282 13.42 -20.31 -3.45
C SER A 282 12.55 -19.99 -4.66
N GLY A 283 11.25 -19.71 -4.45
CA GLY A 283 10.27 -19.61 -5.52
C GLY A 283 9.81 -20.98 -6.02
N TRP A 284 8.74 -20.96 -6.82
CA TRP A 284 8.19 -22.13 -7.48
C TRP A 284 7.75 -21.80 -8.92
N PRO A 285 7.99 -22.67 -9.92
CA PRO A 285 8.70 -23.96 -9.84
C PRO A 285 10.19 -23.78 -9.51
N PRO A 286 10.89 -24.85 -9.04
CA PRO A 286 12.33 -24.77 -8.83
C PRO A 286 13.04 -24.47 -10.16
N PRO A 287 14.12 -23.66 -10.13
CA PRO A 287 14.87 -23.35 -11.34
C PRO A 287 15.58 -24.60 -11.89
N GLU A 288 15.99 -24.57 -13.16
CA GLU A 288 16.72 -25.67 -13.80
C GLU A 288 17.96 -26.07 -12.97
N ASP A 289 18.74 -25.09 -12.52
CA ASP A 289 19.85 -25.30 -11.58
C ASP A 289 19.41 -24.97 -10.13
N ALA A 290 18.53 -25.82 -9.60
CA ALA A 290 18.05 -25.73 -8.21
C ALA A 290 19.19 -25.79 -7.18
N GLN A 291 20.28 -26.51 -7.48
CA GLN A 291 21.40 -26.65 -6.56
C GLN A 291 22.21 -25.35 -6.45
N ALA A 292 22.52 -24.68 -7.57
CA ALA A 292 23.19 -23.39 -7.52
C ALA A 292 22.31 -22.32 -6.88
N CYS A 293 21.00 -22.32 -7.17
CA CYS A 293 20.05 -21.40 -6.53
C CYS A 293 20.03 -21.59 -5.00
N ALA A 294 19.90 -22.84 -4.54
CA ALA A 294 19.92 -23.18 -3.12
C ALA A 294 21.22 -22.76 -2.43
N ALA A 295 22.37 -22.98 -3.08
CA ALA A 295 23.67 -22.57 -2.55
C ALA A 295 23.77 -21.05 -2.40
N ARG A 296 23.31 -20.27 -3.39
CA ARG A 296 23.28 -18.80 -3.32
C ARG A 296 22.34 -18.29 -2.23
N LEU A 297 21.15 -18.89 -2.12
CA LEU A 297 20.21 -18.57 -1.05
C LEU A 297 20.81 -18.80 0.33
N ARG A 298 21.44 -19.96 0.54
CA ARG A 298 22.09 -20.28 1.81
C ARG A 298 23.24 -19.32 2.11
N ALA A 299 24.04 -18.94 1.12
CA ALA A 299 25.14 -18.00 1.28
C ALA A 299 24.67 -16.59 1.71
N LEU A 300 23.56 -16.12 1.15
CA LEU A 300 23.03 -14.77 1.43
C LEU A 300 22.18 -14.70 2.70
N PHE A 301 21.24 -15.63 2.87
CA PHE A 301 20.22 -15.56 3.93
C PHE A 301 20.51 -16.50 5.12
N GLY A 302 21.55 -17.33 5.05
CA GLY A 302 21.92 -18.25 6.13
C GLY A 302 20.75 -19.15 6.52
N GLU A 303 20.43 -19.22 7.81
CA GLU A 303 19.30 -20.00 8.35
C GLU A 303 17.91 -19.47 7.98
N CYS A 304 17.83 -18.30 7.34
CA CYS A 304 16.57 -17.74 6.87
C CYS A 304 16.25 -18.14 5.41
N ALA A 305 17.03 -19.05 4.81
CA ALA A 305 16.82 -19.58 3.46
C ALA A 305 16.02 -20.90 3.49
N TYR A 306 14.92 -20.95 2.75
CA TYR A 306 14.04 -22.12 2.64
C TYR A 306 13.87 -22.53 1.19
N LEU A 307 13.86 -23.84 0.92
CA LEU A 307 13.40 -24.35 -0.37
C LEU A 307 11.88 -24.46 -0.37
N GLU A 308 11.25 -23.87 -1.37
CA GLU A 308 9.80 -23.83 -1.49
C GLU A 308 9.27 -25.07 -2.22
N ILE A 309 8.18 -25.65 -1.70
CA ILE A 309 7.45 -26.74 -2.36
C ILE A 309 5.97 -26.38 -2.52
N GLN A 310 5.42 -26.63 -3.71
CA GLN A 310 4.01 -26.46 -4.02
C GLN A 310 3.43 -27.74 -4.64
N HIS A 311 2.14 -27.98 -4.46
CA HIS A 311 1.45 -29.15 -5.03
C HIS A 311 0.06 -28.77 -5.53
N HIS A 312 -0.07 -28.62 -6.85
CA HIS A 312 -1.31 -28.25 -7.55
C HIS A 312 -1.98 -29.46 -8.23
N LEU A 313 -1.65 -30.68 -7.82
CA LEU A 313 -2.23 -31.92 -8.34
C LEU A 313 -1.94 -32.14 -9.85
N ARG A 314 -0.84 -31.57 -10.34
CA ARG A 314 -0.35 -31.84 -11.70
C ARG A 314 0.51 -33.10 -11.71
N PRO A 315 0.61 -33.82 -12.85
CA PRO A 315 1.38 -35.06 -12.95
C PRO A 315 2.85 -34.92 -12.48
N GLU A 316 3.47 -33.77 -12.71
CA GLU A 316 4.86 -33.49 -12.40
C GLU A 316 5.12 -33.06 -10.95
N ASP A 317 4.12 -32.55 -10.24
CA ASP A 317 4.28 -31.90 -8.93
C ASP A 317 4.91 -32.84 -7.89
N ALA A 318 4.40 -34.07 -7.78
CA ALA A 318 4.91 -35.06 -6.82
C ALA A 318 6.39 -35.40 -7.07
N THR A 319 6.85 -35.34 -8.33
CA THR A 319 8.24 -35.57 -8.68
C THR A 319 9.10 -34.35 -8.37
N LEU A 320 8.62 -33.13 -8.68
CA LEU A 320 9.31 -31.89 -8.34
C LEU A 320 9.46 -31.73 -6.82
N VAL A 321 8.39 -31.93 -6.06
CA VAL A 321 8.41 -31.88 -4.59
C VAL A 321 9.44 -32.88 -4.03
N ARG A 322 9.42 -34.14 -4.46
CA ARG A 322 10.40 -35.15 -4.01
C ARG A 322 11.85 -34.75 -4.31
N ARG A 323 12.11 -34.20 -5.50
CA ARG A 323 13.45 -33.73 -5.88
C ARG A 323 13.90 -32.54 -5.04
N THR A 324 13.03 -31.56 -4.82
CA THR A 324 13.32 -30.39 -3.98
C THR A 324 13.58 -30.79 -2.53
N VAL A 325 12.78 -31.71 -1.97
CA VAL A 325 12.99 -32.23 -0.60
C VAL A 325 14.29 -33.03 -0.51
N ALA A 326 14.61 -33.86 -1.50
CA ALA A 326 15.89 -34.58 -1.53
C ALA A 326 17.09 -33.61 -1.59
N LEU A 327 16.98 -32.54 -2.37
CA LEU A 327 17.99 -31.47 -2.43
C LEU A 327 18.11 -30.76 -1.08
N ALA A 328 16.99 -30.37 -0.46
CA ALA A 328 16.95 -29.73 0.85
C ALA A 328 17.68 -30.58 1.89
N ARG A 329 17.38 -31.88 1.96
CA ARG A 329 18.04 -32.84 2.87
C ARG A 329 19.53 -32.95 2.61
N ARG A 330 19.96 -33.06 1.35
CA ARG A 330 21.38 -33.15 0.98
C ARG A 330 22.16 -31.89 1.38
N LEU A 331 21.56 -30.72 1.22
CA LEU A 331 22.16 -29.43 1.57
C LEU A 331 21.93 -29.03 3.04
N ARG A 332 21.22 -29.85 3.82
CA ARG A 332 20.78 -29.54 5.19
C ARG A 332 20.07 -28.17 5.26
N MET A 333 19.21 -27.91 4.28
CA MET A 333 18.37 -26.71 4.20
C MET A 333 16.94 -27.01 4.64
N PRO A 334 16.28 -26.10 5.37
CA PRO A 334 14.87 -26.24 5.63
C PRO A 334 14.07 -26.04 4.34
N TYR A 335 12.85 -26.55 4.33
CA TYR A 335 11.93 -26.42 3.21
C TYR A 335 10.52 -26.15 3.73
N VAL A 336 9.69 -25.51 2.91
CA VAL A 336 8.39 -24.97 3.34
C VAL A 336 7.32 -25.18 2.28
N ALA A 337 6.11 -25.51 2.73
CA ALA A 337 4.96 -25.72 1.86
C ALA A 337 4.13 -24.44 1.69
N THR A 338 3.91 -24.04 0.44
CA THR A 338 3.06 -22.91 0.05
C THR A 338 2.08 -23.37 -1.02
N ASN A 339 1.07 -22.56 -1.36
CA ASN A 339 0.15 -22.88 -2.44
C ASN A 339 0.25 -21.95 -3.66
N GLY A 340 1.10 -20.93 -3.62
CA GLY A 340 1.28 -19.99 -4.73
C GLY A 340 -0.05 -19.35 -5.14
N VAL A 341 -0.79 -18.85 -4.15
CA VAL A 341 -2.19 -18.45 -4.29
C VAL A 341 -2.33 -17.30 -5.28
N ARG A 342 -3.30 -17.41 -6.20
CA ARG A 342 -3.62 -16.37 -7.20
C ARG A 342 -5.05 -15.86 -7.09
N TYR A 343 -5.89 -16.53 -6.32
CA TYR A 343 -7.29 -16.19 -6.13
C TYR A 343 -7.80 -16.70 -4.77
N ALA A 344 -8.87 -16.12 -4.25
CA ALA A 344 -9.35 -16.43 -2.90
C ALA A 344 -10.09 -17.77 -2.84
N VAL A 345 -10.95 -18.04 -3.82
CA VAL A 345 -11.75 -19.29 -3.91
C VAL A 345 -11.57 -19.96 -5.27
N ARG A 346 -11.95 -21.25 -5.39
CA ARG A 346 -11.72 -22.05 -6.60
C ARG A 346 -12.40 -21.47 -7.84
N GLU A 347 -13.58 -20.89 -7.66
CA GLU A 347 -14.44 -20.37 -8.71
C GLU A 347 -13.78 -19.19 -9.45
N ASP A 348 -12.96 -18.41 -8.73
CA ASP A 348 -12.25 -17.24 -9.25
C ASP A 348 -11.13 -17.59 -10.24
N ARG A 349 -10.83 -18.88 -10.43
CA ARG A 349 -9.94 -19.35 -11.51
C ARG A 349 -10.40 -18.79 -12.86
N GLN A 350 -11.71 -18.76 -13.13
CA GLN A 350 -12.23 -18.26 -14.40
C GLN A 350 -11.87 -16.79 -14.63
N LEU A 351 -11.93 -15.96 -13.59
CA LEU A 351 -11.50 -14.57 -13.65
C LEU A 351 -9.99 -14.48 -13.88
N CYS A 352 -9.20 -15.31 -13.21
CA CYS A 352 -7.75 -15.39 -13.41
C CYS A 352 -7.37 -15.79 -14.85
N ASP A 353 -8.13 -16.72 -15.45
CA ASP A 353 -7.95 -17.15 -16.85
C ASP A 353 -8.25 -15.99 -17.82
N VAL A 354 -9.32 -15.22 -17.59
CA VAL A 354 -9.64 -14.02 -18.38
C VAL A 354 -8.54 -12.96 -18.26
N LEU A 355 -8.04 -12.69 -17.04
CA LEU A 355 -6.94 -11.76 -16.83
C LEU A 355 -5.67 -12.21 -17.56
N THR A 356 -5.41 -13.51 -17.59
CA THR A 356 -4.30 -14.10 -18.35
C THR A 356 -4.48 -13.89 -19.85
N CYS A 357 -5.69 -14.11 -20.40
CA CYS A 357 -5.98 -13.81 -21.80
C CYS A 357 -5.73 -12.34 -22.15
N VAL A 358 -6.10 -11.40 -21.27
CA VAL A 358 -5.84 -9.97 -21.46
C VAL A 358 -4.33 -9.69 -21.48
N ARG A 359 -3.56 -10.32 -20.58
CA ARG A 359 -2.10 -10.19 -20.52
C ARG A 359 -1.42 -10.70 -21.79
N GLU A 360 -1.80 -11.89 -22.22
CA GLU A 360 -1.23 -12.57 -23.40
C GLU A 360 -1.84 -12.10 -24.73
N LYS A 361 -2.80 -11.16 -24.68
CA LYS A 361 -3.51 -10.60 -25.84
C LYS A 361 -4.14 -11.68 -26.72
N THR A 362 -4.75 -12.67 -26.09
CA THR A 362 -5.40 -13.81 -26.75
C THR A 362 -6.84 -13.97 -26.28
N THR A 363 -7.58 -14.88 -26.90
CA THR A 363 -8.94 -15.25 -26.48
C THR A 363 -8.90 -16.50 -25.61
N LEU A 364 -9.95 -16.75 -24.81
CA LEU A 364 -10.06 -17.98 -24.01
C LEU A 364 -9.92 -19.25 -24.85
N ALA A 365 -10.52 -19.27 -26.05
CA ALA A 365 -10.46 -20.42 -26.96
C ALA A 365 -9.04 -20.66 -27.51
N ALA A 366 -8.23 -19.61 -27.67
CA ALA A 366 -6.89 -19.69 -28.23
C ALA A 366 -5.77 -19.73 -27.16
N ALA A 367 -6.09 -19.54 -25.88
CA ALA A 367 -5.09 -19.41 -24.82
C ALA A 367 -4.33 -20.70 -24.52
N GLY A 368 -4.90 -21.87 -24.80
CA GLY A 368 -4.23 -23.17 -24.64
C GLY A 368 -3.56 -23.33 -23.27
N THR A 369 -2.26 -23.65 -23.26
CA THR A 369 -1.45 -23.87 -22.05
C THR A 369 -1.03 -22.59 -21.32
N CYS A 370 -1.41 -21.40 -21.81
CA CYS A 370 -1.25 -20.16 -21.05
C CYS A 370 -2.21 -20.11 -19.85
N LEU A 371 -3.33 -20.84 -19.89
CA LEU A 371 -4.29 -20.93 -18.78
C LEU A 371 -3.84 -21.95 -17.75
N GLU A 372 -4.33 -21.80 -16.52
CA GLU A 372 -4.08 -22.79 -15.48
C GLU A 372 -4.76 -24.12 -15.80
N ALA A 373 -4.06 -25.24 -15.57
CA ALA A 373 -4.62 -26.56 -15.85
C ALA A 373 -5.86 -26.87 -14.98
N ASN A 374 -5.88 -26.38 -13.75
CA ASN A 374 -6.92 -26.62 -12.76
C ASN A 374 -7.12 -25.41 -11.83
N ALA A 375 -8.01 -25.54 -10.84
CA ALA A 375 -8.35 -24.48 -9.88
C ALA A 375 -7.58 -24.59 -8.54
N GLU A 376 -6.38 -25.17 -8.53
CA GLU A 376 -5.68 -25.50 -7.29
C GLU A 376 -4.91 -24.34 -6.65
N ALA A 377 -4.77 -23.19 -7.33
CA ALA A 377 -4.07 -22.00 -6.81
C ALA A 377 -4.98 -21.04 -6.00
N HIS A 378 -5.95 -21.58 -5.27
CA HIS A 378 -6.82 -20.84 -4.35
C HIS A 378 -6.31 -20.91 -2.89
N LEU A 379 -6.89 -20.15 -1.95
CA LEU A 379 -6.60 -20.35 -0.52
C LEU A 379 -7.15 -21.70 -0.03
N LYS A 380 -6.26 -22.62 0.30
CA LYS A 380 -6.57 -23.92 0.89
C LYS A 380 -6.60 -23.82 2.41
N ASP A 381 -7.53 -24.52 3.04
CA ASP A 381 -7.55 -24.66 4.49
C ASP A 381 -6.41 -25.56 5.00
N ALA A 382 -6.16 -25.52 6.30
CA ALA A 382 -5.09 -26.31 6.91
C ALA A 382 -5.26 -27.82 6.66
N ALA A 383 -6.50 -28.33 6.72
CA ALA A 383 -6.75 -29.76 6.53
C ALA A 383 -6.41 -30.23 5.10
N ALA A 384 -6.71 -29.41 4.08
CA ALA A 384 -6.33 -29.66 2.70
C ALA A 384 -4.81 -29.65 2.53
N MET A 385 -4.11 -28.67 3.10
CA MET A 385 -2.64 -28.61 3.06
C MET A 385 -1.99 -29.79 3.79
N HIS A 386 -2.53 -30.20 4.93
CA HIS A 386 -2.10 -31.40 5.65
C HIS A 386 -2.30 -32.68 4.86
N ARG A 387 -3.38 -32.81 4.08
CA ARG A 387 -3.58 -33.96 3.18
C ARG A 387 -2.57 -33.96 2.03
N LEU A 388 -2.34 -32.81 1.40
CA LEU A 388 -1.41 -32.68 0.27
C LEU A 388 0.04 -32.95 0.66
N PHE A 389 0.45 -32.46 1.83
CA PHE A 389 1.81 -32.60 2.34
C PHE A 389 1.92 -33.60 3.49
N ALA A 390 1.03 -34.60 3.55
CA ALA A 390 1.06 -35.64 4.59
C ALA A 390 2.44 -36.35 4.71
N PRO A 391 3.18 -36.60 3.61
CA PRO A 391 4.55 -37.15 3.70
C PRO A 391 5.61 -36.17 4.23
N TYR A 392 5.28 -34.88 4.36
CA TYR A 392 6.21 -33.78 4.64
C TYR A 392 5.67 -32.83 5.74
N PRO A 393 5.34 -33.33 6.94
CA PRO A 393 4.76 -32.51 8.01
C PRO A 393 5.67 -31.36 8.45
N GLU A 394 7.00 -31.49 8.32
CA GLU A 394 7.95 -30.43 8.64
C GLU A 394 7.80 -29.19 7.75
N ALA A 395 7.33 -29.36 6.50
CA ALA A 395 7.12 -28.24 5.58
C ALA A 395 5.96 -27.33 6.03
N LEU A 396 4.93 -27.93 6.65
CA LEU A 396 3.78 -27.21 7.21
C LEU A 396 4.15 -26.56 8.54
N ARG A 397 4.91 -27.25 9.39
CA ARG A 397 5.43 -26.66 10.63
C ARG A 397 6.32 -25.43 10.35
N ALA A 398 7.16 -25.50 9.32
CA ALA A 398 7.98 -24.37 8.90
C ALA A 398 7.14 -23.13 8.55
N THR A 399 5.91 -23.29 8.01
CA THR A 399 5.04 -22.14 7.74
C THR A 399 4.66 -21.37 8.99
N LEU A 400 4.40 -22.08 10.09
CA LEU A 400 4.04 -21.50 11.37
C LEU A 400 5.25 -20.87 12.04
N GLU A 401 6.41 -21.52 12.00
CA GLU A 401 7.67 -21.00 12.53
C GLU A 401 8.07 -19.68 11.82
N ILE A 402 7.94 -19.64 10.49
CA ILE A 402 8.18 -18.41 9.71
C ILE A 402 7.16 -17.32 10.07
N ALA A 403 5.88 -17.67 10.18
CA ALA A 403 4.85 -16.71 10.56
C ALA A 403 5.09 -16.11 11.95
N GLU A 404 5.49 -16.93 12.92
CA GLU A 404 5.84 -16.49 14.27
C GLU A 404 7.10 -15.61 14.28
N ALA A 405 8.09 -15.90 13.43
CA ALA A 405 9.28 -15.07 13.29
C ALA A 405 8.98 -13.69 12.66
N CYS A 406 7.97 -13.58 11.80
CA CYS A 406 7.57 -12.34 11.13
C CYS A 406 6.83 -11.37 12.06
N THR A 407 7.60 -10.52 12.77
CA THR A 407 7.10 -9.55 13.76
C THR A 407 6.85 -8.13 13.23
N PHE A 408 7.20 -7.86 11.97
CA PHE A 408 7.01 -6.54 11.37
C PHE A 408 5.52 -6.16 11.25
N SER A 409 5.18 -4.93 11.61
CA SER A 409 3.85 -4.34 11.43
C SER A 409 3.97 -2.94 10.87
N LEU A 410 3.12 -2.61 9.89
CA LEU A 410 3.04 -1.27 9.29
C LEU A 410 2.66 -0.19 10.29
N ASP A 411 2.03 -0.53 11.43
CA ASP A 411 1.69 0.45 12.47
C ASP A 411 2.91 1.02 13.18
N ARG A 412 4.05 0.33 13.10
CA ARG A 412 5.32 0.78 13.67
C ARG A 412 6.05 1.78 12.77
N LEU A 413 5.48 2.11 11.61
CA LEU A 413 6.02 3.14 10.73
C LEU A 413 5.48 4.50 11.20
N GLU A 414 6.34 5.25 11.87
CA GLU A 414 6.09 6.65 12.19
C GLU A 414 6.39 7.51 10.95
N GLY A 415 5.46 8.41 10.61
CA GLY A 415 5.66 9.38 9.54
C GLY A 415 6.72 10.40 9.97
N GLN A 416 7.89 10.37 9.34
CA GLN A 416 8.92 11.38 9.52
C GLN A 416 8.72 12.48 8.48
N PHE A 417 8.44 13.70 8.93
CA PHE A 417 8.43 14.85 8.04
C PHE A 417 9.86 15.29 7.70
N PRO A 418 10.11 15.81 6.49
CA PRO A 418 11.41 16.40 6.17
C PRO A 418 11.75 17.52 7.15
N SER A 419 13.00 17.54 7.62
CA SER A 419 13.52 18.66 8.40
C SER A 419 13.66 19.89 7.51
N PHE A 420 13.10 21.02 7.93
CA PHE A 420 13.30 22.29 7.25
C PHE A 420 14.62 22.94 7.69
N PRO A 421 15.45 23.50 6.79
CA PRO A 421 16.68 24.20 7.16
C PRO A 421 16.34 25.56 7.79
N VAL A 422 16.24 25.58 9.12
CA VAL A 422 15.97 26.79 9.90
C VAL A 422 17.22 27.68 9.92
N PRO A 423 17.11 29.01 9.69
CA PRO A 423 18.25 29.90 9.80
C PRO A 423 18.84 29.91 11.22
N GLU A 424 20.17 30.01 11.36
CA GLU A 424 20.89 29.97 12.64
C GLU A 424 20.43 31.04 13.64
N THR A 425 19.81 32.12 13.16
CA THR A 425 19.22 33.17 14.00
C THR A 425 17.99 32.70 14.78
N PHE A 426 17.43 31.54 14.47
CA PHE A 426 16.25 30.98 15.12
C PHE A 426 16.58 29.63 15.75
N GLU A 427 16.20 29.44 17.01
CA GLU A 427 16.51 28.22 17.77
C GLU A 427 15.70 27.00 17.31
N SER A 428 14.53 27.20 16.70
CA SER A 428 13.66 26.10 16.27
C SER A 428 12.78 26.44 15.07
N ALA A 429 12.30 25.39 14.39
CA ALA A 429 11.32 25.49 13.32
C ALA A 429 10.03 26.20 13.78
N GLN A 430 9.61 25.97 15.02
CA GLN A 430 8.41 26.61 15.58
C GLN A 430 8.59 28.13 15.74
N ILE A 431 9.77 28.58 16.22
CA ILE A 431 10.07 30.00 16.37
C ILE A 431 10.18 30.67 15.00
N TYR A 432 10.85 30.02 14.05
CA TYR A 432 10.97 30.54 12.69
C TYR A 432 9.61 30.62 11.98
N LEU A 433 8.76 29.59 12.13
CA LEU A 433 7.39 29.61 11.64
C LEU A 433 6.61 30.78 12.22
N ARG A 434 6.67 30.98 13.55
CA ARG A 434 6.02 32.13 14.20
C ARG A 434 6.50 33.45 13.58
N HIS A 435 7.81 33.62 13.39
CA HIS A 435 8.36 34.83 12.78
C HIS A 435 7.76 35.09 11.39
N LEU A 436 7.74 34.08 10.51
CA LEU A 436 7.18 34.20 9.16
C LEU A 436 5.67 34.51 9.17
N VAL A 437 4.92 33.84 10.05
CA VAL A 437 3.47 34.03 10.17
C VAL A 437 3.16 35.46 10.60
N PHE A 438 3.85 36.00 11.60
CA PHE A 438 3.62 37.38 12.05
C PHE A 438 4.11 38.41 11.03
N HIS A 439 5.14 38.10 10.24
CA HIS A 439 5.54 38.93 9.10
C HIS A 439 4.42 39.01 8.05
N GLY A 440 3.92 37.86 7.58
CA GLY A 440 2.83 37.80 6.60
C GLY A 440 1.50 38.33 7.14
N ALA A 441 1.24 38.19 8.44
CA ALA A 441 0.06 38.77 9.09
C ALA A 441 0.06 40.30 8.97
N ARG A 442 1.22 40.95 9.17
CA ARG A 442 1.34 42.42 9.02
C ARG A 442 1.13 42.87 7.59
N GLU A 443 1.58 42.09 6.60
CA GLU A 443 1.36 42.39 5.18
C GLU A 443 -0.11 42.28 4.78
N ARG A 444 -0.85 41.31 5.34
CA ARG A 444 -2.24 41.00 4.93
C ARG A 444 -3.31 41.72 5.75
N TYR A 445 -3.08 41.89 7.05
CA TYR A 445 -4.04 42.52 7.97
C TYR A 445 -3.63 43.94 8.40
N GLY A 446 -2.42 44.37 8.06
CA GLY A 446 -1.88 45.69 8.43
C GLY A 446 -1.22 45.72 9.81
N SER A 447 -0.75 46.92 10.18
CA SER A 447 -0.15 47.20 11.50
C SER A 447 -0.80 48.46 12.09
N PRO A 448 -1.34 48.42 13.33
CA PRO A 448 -1.30 47.29 14.28
C PRO A 448 -2.24 46.13 13.89
N LEU A 449 -1.89 44.92 14.32
CA LEU A 449 -2.70 43.72 14.09
C LEU A 449 -3.99 43.76 14.94
N PRO A 450 -5.15 43.38 14.39
CA PRO A 450 -6.37 43.20 15.17
C PRO A 450 -6.19 42.12 16.25
N ARG A 451 -6.60 42.40 17.48
CA ARG A 451 -6.46 41.47 18.63
C ARG A 451 -7.09 40.10 18.38
N GLU A 452 -8.17 40.03 17.61
CA GLU A 452 -8.83 38.77 17.28
C GLU A 452 -7.96 37.89 16.37
N VAL A 453 -7.32 38.50 15.37
CA VAL A 453 -6.40 37.81 14.44
C VAL A 453 -5.16 37.31 15.20
N GLU A 454 -4.58 38.14 16.07
CA GLU A 454 -3.43 37.75 16.89
C GLU A 454 -3.74 36.53 17.77
N ARG A 455 -4.87 36.55 18.48
CA ARG A 455 -5.32 35.40 19.29
C ARG A 455 -5.53 34.14 18.47
N GLN A 456 -6.09 34.26 17.27
CA GLN A 456 -6.33 33.12 16.39
C GLN A 456 -5.00 32.53 15.87
N ILE A 457 -4.05 33.38 15.47
CA ILE A 457 -2.71 32.95 15.04
C ILE A 457 -2.00 32.22 16.18
N ASP A 458 -2.02 32.78 17.39
CA ASP A 458 -1.38 32.15 18.55
C ASP A 458 -2.00 30.79 18.91
N TYR A 459 -3.34 30.68 18.85
CA TYR A 459 -4.05 29.43 19.05
C TYR A 459 -3.65 28.36 18.02
N GLU A 460 -3.65 28.70 16.73
CA GLU A 460 -3.25 27.78 15.66
C GLU A 460 -1.77 27.37 15.78
N LEU A 461 -0.87 28.32 16.05
CA LEU A 461 0.55 28.02 16.29
C LEU A 461 0.75 27.10 17.49
N GLY A 462 -0.05 27.24 18.55
CA GLY A 462 -0.03 26.34 19.70
C GLY A 462 -0.44 24.91 19.36
N ILE A 463 -1.44 24.74 18.49
CA ILE A 463 -1.84 23.41 17.98
C ILE A 463 -0.72 22.82 17.11
N ILE A 464 -0.13 23.62 16.21
CA ILE A 464 0.96 23.19 15.33
C ILE A 464 2.16 22.70 16.16
N ALA A 465 2.52 23.44 17.22
CA ALA A 465 3.59 23.04 18.14
C ALA A 465 3.26 21.71 18.84
N LYS A 466 2.01 21.54 19.31
CA LYS A 466 1.57 20.33 20.02
C LYS A 466 1.69 19.05 19.18
N PHE A 467 1.50 19.16 17.87
CA PHE A 467 1.59 18.02 16.94
C PHE A 467 2.93 17.95 16.19
N ASP A 468 3.91 18.79 16.55
CA ASP A 468 5.22 18.89 15.91
C ASP A 468 5.14 19.08 14.38
N LEU A 469 4.21 19.94 13.94
CA LEU A 469 3.95 20.16 12.51
C LEU A 469 4.68 21.38 11.93
N ALA A 470 5.53 22.05 12.71
CA ALA A 470 6.20 23.28 12.27
C ALA A 470 7.00 23.08 10.98
N GLY A 471 7.78 21.99 10.91
CA GLY A 471 8.55 21.63 9.72
C GLY A 471 7.68 21.43 8.48
N TYR A 472 6.50 20.80 8.63
CA TYR A 472 5.55 20.62 7.54
C TYR A 472 5.07 21.96 6.98
N PHE A 473 4.67 22.91 7.85
CA PHE A 473 4.23 24.24 7.40
C PHE A 473 5.34 25.01 6.69
N LEU A 474 6.58 24.94 7.19
CA LEU A 474 7.73 25.59 6.56
C LEU A 474 8.07 25.01 5.18
N VAL A 475 8.01 23.68 5.03
CA VAL A 475 8.23 23.03 3.72
C VAL A 475 7.16 23.46 2.71
N VAL A 476 5.88 23.47 3.10
CA VAL A 476 4.79 23.91 2.22
C VAL A 476 4.95 25.39 1.85
N TRP A 477 5.28 26.24 2.83
CA TRP A 477 5.57 27.65 2.59
C TRP A 477 6.70 27.84 1.58
N ASP A 478 7.84 27.14 1.71
CA ASP A 478 8.95 27.29 0.75
C ASP A 478 8.57 26.80 -0.66
N ILE A 479 7.76 25.74 -0.78
CA ILE A 479 7.22 25.29 -2.07
C ILE A 479 6.35 26.39 -2.71
N VAL A 480 5.48 27.05 -1.93
CA VAL A 480 4.65 28.17 -2.41
C VAL A 480 5.51 29.36 -2.82
N GLN A 481 6.50 29.71 -2.00
CA GLN A 481 7.43 30.80 -2.35
C GLN A 481 8.26 30.47 -3.59
N ALA A 482 8.65 29.21 -3.79
CA ALA A 482 9.29 28.76 -5.01
C ALA A 482 8.36 28.88 -6.22
N ALA A 483 7.07 28.53 -6.07
CA ALA A 483 6.08 28.70 -7.13
C ALA A 483 5.94 30.18 -7.54
N HIS A 484 5.85 31.10 -6.58
CA HIS A 484 5.83 32.54 -6.85
C HIS A 484 7.10 33.02 -7.58
N ARG A 485 8.30 32.58 -7.16
CA ARG A 485 9.57 32.94 -7.83
C ARG A 485 9.68 32.39 -9.26
N LEU A 486 9.03 31.27 -9.54
CA LEU A 486 9.05 30.59 -10.83
C LEU A 486 7.87 30.98 -11.74
N ASP A 487 7.02 31.91 -11.29
CA ASP A 487 5.79 32.31 -11.98
C ASP A 487 4.85 31.11 -12.25
N VAL A 488 4.76 30.20 -11.26
CA VAL A 488 3.84 29.07 -11.25
C VAL A 488 2.62 29.43 -10.40
N LEU A 489 1.45 29.44 -11.02
CA LEU A 489 0.19 29.68 -10.32
C LEU A 489 -0.08 28.58 -9.28
N CYS A 490 -0.37 28.99 -8.05
CA CYS A 490 -0.78 28.10 -6.97
C CYS A 490 -2.02 28.67 -6.24
N GLN A 491 -2.84 27.80 -5.64
CA GLN A 491 -4.05 28.21 -4.95
C GLN A 491 -4.36 27.26 -3.78
N GLY A 492 -4.72 27.83 -2.63
CA GLY A 492 -5.19 27.07 -1.47
C GLY A 492 -6.47 26.27 -1.74
N ARG A 493 -6.52 25.03 -1.24
CA ARG A 493 -7.67 24.11 -1.31
C ARG A 493 -7.79 23.28 -0.04
N GLY A 494 -8.95 22.65 0.15
CA GLY A 494 -9.24 21.84 1.32
C GLY A 494 -9.42 22.68 2.59
N SER A 495 -9.31 22.03 3.76
CA SER A 495 -9.51 22.67 5.06
C SER A 495 -8.40 23.68 5.42
N ALA A 496 -7.24 23.63 4.75
CA ALA A 496 -6.15 24.57 4.96
C ALA A 496 -6.53 26.04 4.65
N ALA A 497 -7.53 26.25 3.78
CA ALA A 497 -8.01 27.59 3.44
C ALA A 497 -8.66 28.33 4.64
N ASN A 498 -9.05 27.60 5.69
CA ASN A 498 -9.65 28.17 6.90
C ASN A 498 -8.62 28.44 8.02
N SER A 499 -7.32 28.22 7.76
CA SER A 499 -6.26 28.51 8.74
C SER A 499 -5.76 29.93 8.57
N ALA A 500 -5.77 30.71 9.67
CA ALA A 500 -5.15 32.02 9.70
C ALA A 500 -3.63 31.93 9.48
N VAL A 501 -2.98 30.90 10.02
CA VAL A 501 -1.55 30.63 9.79
C VAL A 501 -1.26 30.41 8.31
N CYS A 502 -2.02 29.53 7.63
CA CYS A 502 -1.85 29.32 6.19
C CYS A 502 -2.09 30.62 5.41
N TYR A 503 -3.17 31.35 5.72
CA TYR A 503 -3.45 32.61 5.05
C TYR A 503 -2.30 33.61 5.18
N CYS A 504 -1.69 33.73 6.36
CA CYS A 504 -0.54 34.60 6.60
C CYS A 504 0.70 34.18 5.80
N LEU A 505 0.98 32.88 5.71
CA LEU A 505 2.13 32.36 4.96
C LEU A 505 1.98 32.51 3.44
N GLY A 506 0.74 32.59 2.95
CA GLY A 506 0.37 32.64 1.54
C GLY A 506 0.10 31.28 0.94
#